data_AF-R8Q2Z5-F1
#
_entry.id   AF-R8Q2Z5-F1
#
_cell.length_a   1.000
_cell.length_b   1.000
_cell.length_c   1.000
_cell.angle_alpha   90.00
_cell.angle_beta   90.00
_cell.angle_gamma   90.00
#
_symmetry.space_group_name_H-M   'P 1'
#
loop_
_entity.id
_entity.type
_entity.pdbx_description
1 polymer ?
#
loop_
_entity_poly.entity_id
_entity_poly.type
_entity_poly.pdbx_seq_one_letter_code
_entity_poly.pdbx_strand_id
1 'polypeptide(L)'
;MKYKEQNFTLELKEKIQCMEKEIERISLKLCKEYSHLYIEKNMKLCMEFARDKENPFEMGYYSSVSIAVLDEEEEMIEFYIIPIWKCENVFLGMPIQSRILGSKKIGELVDESYYEIEEELKEQLEEYLE
;
A
#
# COMPACT_ATOMS: atom_id res chain seq x y z
N MET A 1 -2.88 0.15 12.67
CA MET A 1 -3.86 -0.51 13.57
C MET A 1 -3.74 -2.03 13.51
N LYS A 2 -3.43 -2.70 14.63
CA LYS A 2 -3.28 -4.18 14.70
C LYS A 2 -4.55 -4.89 15.14
N TYR A 3 -4.90 -5.96 14.43
CA TYR A 3 -6.07 -6.80 14.63
C TYR A 3 -5.66 -8.25 14.88
N LYS A 4 -6.30 -8.91 15.85
CA LYS A 4 -6.15 -10.36 16.07
C LYS A 4 -7.18 -11.10 15.21
N GLU A 5 -6.95 -12.39 14.94
CA GLU A 5 -7.88 -13.22 14.16
C GLU A 5 -9.34 -13.16 14.64
N GLN A 6 -9.58 -13.09 15.95
CA GLN A 6 -10.92 -12.92 16.53
C GLN A 6 -11.64 -11.62 16.13
N ASN A 7 -10.90 -10.64 15.61
CA ASN A 7 -11.43 -9.36 15.14
C ASN A 7 -11.71 -9.37 13.62
N PHE A 8 -11.54 -10.50 12.93
CA PHE A 8 -11.76 -10.62 11.48
C PHE A 8 -13.26 -10.73 11.19
N THR A 9 -13.94 -9.61 11.34
CA THR A 9 -15.38 -9.45 11.14
C THR A 9 -15.69 -8.97 9.72
N LEU A 10 -16.96 -9.04 9.33
CA LEU A 10 -17.43 -8.44 8.08
C LEU A 10 -17.19 -6.92 8.06
N GLU A 11 -17.41 -6.25 9.19
CA GLU A 11 -17.17 -4.81 9.34
C GLU A 11 -15.69 -4.45 9.08
N LEU A 12 -14.74 -5.23 9.61
CA LEU A 12 -13.32 -5.01 9.34
C LEU A 12 -13.01 -5.26 7.85
N LYS A 13 -13.60 -6.28 7.24
CA LYS A 13 -13.42 -6.57 5.82
C LYS A 13 -13.90 -5.39 4.96
N GLU A 14 -15.07 -4.86 5.25
CA GLU A 14 -15.63 -3.68 4.56
C GLU A 14 -14.74 -2.45 4.79
N LYS A 15 -14.24 -2.23 6.01
CA LYS A 15 -13.31 -1.13 6.31
C LYS A 15 -12.04 -1.22 5.45
N ILE A 16 -11.42 -2.40 5.36
CA ILE A 16 -10.23 -2.63 4.54
C ILE A 16 -10.54 -2.32 3.07
N GLN A 17 -11.59 -2.93 2.52
CA GLN A 17 -11.94 -2.78 1.10
C GLN A 17 -12.33 -1.35 0.72
N CYS A 18 -13.00 -0.62 1.61
CA CYS A 18 -13.29 0.79 1.42
C CYS A 18 -12.00 1.62 1.39
N MET A 19 -11.07 1.38 2.32
CA MET A 19 -9.78 2.07 2.35
C MET A 19 -8.99 1.81 1.06
N GLU A 20 -8.86 0.55 0.67
CA GLU A 20 -8.16 0.12 -0.54
C GLU A 20 -8.72 0.78 -1.80
N LYS A 21 -10.06 0.81 -1.94
CA LYS A 21 -10.72 1.42 -3.09
C LYS A 21 -10.51 2.93 -3.17
N GLU A 22 -10.53 3.62 -2.03
CA GLU A 22 -10.27 5.07 -2.02
C GLU A 22 -8.81 5.36 -2.38
N ILE A 23 -7.87 4.58 -1.87
CA ILE A 23 -6.43 4.75 -2.18
C ILE A 23 -6.14 4.41 -3.65
N GLU A 24 -6.76 3.36 -4.20
CA GLU A 24 -6.69 3.04 -5.63
C GLU A 24 -7.22 4.21 -6.50
N ARG A 25 -8.31 4.86 -6.07
CA ARG A 25 -8.84 6.05 -6.76
C ARG A 25 -7.88 7.23 -6.66
N ILE A 26 -7.30 7.46 -5.49
CA ILE A 26 -6.35 8.56 -5.23
C ILE A 26 -5.09 8.38 -6.07
N SER A 27 -4.49 7.18 -6.10
CA SER A 27 -3.27 6.91 -6.87
C SER A 27 -3.48 7.15 -8.36
N LEU A 28 -4.62 6.72 -8.92
CA LEU A 28 -4.97 6.99 -10.32
C LEU A 28 -5.17 8.47 -10.63
N LYS A 29 -5.71 9.24 -9.67
CA LYS A 29 -5.89 10.69 -9.79
C LYS A 29 -4.54 11.40 -9.77
N LEU A 30 -3.73 11.16 -8.73
CA LEU A 30 -2.41 11.78 -8.56
C LEU A 30 -1.47 11.45 -9.72
N CYS A 31 -1.46 10.19 -10.17
CA CYS A 31 -0.65 9.79 -11.32
C CYS A 31 -0.98 10.64 -12.56
N LYS A 32 -2.28 10.87 -12.84
CA LYS A 32 -2.70 11.73 -13.97
C LYS A 32 -2.32 13.19 -13.75
N GLU A 33 -2.47 13.69 -12.53
CA GLU A 33 -2.17 15.08 -12.18
C GLU A 33 -0.67 15.38 -12.30
N TYR A 34 0.21 14.49 -11.85
CA TYR A 34 1.65 14.73 -11.77
C TYR A 34 2.46 14.20 -12.96
N SER A 35 1.96 13.22 -13.74
CA SER A 35 2.74 12.58 -14.82
C SER A 35 3.43 13.57 -15.78
N HIS A 36 2.76 14.67 -16.13
CA HIS A 36 3.30 15.66 -17.06
C HIS A 36 4.56 16.38 -16.50
N LEU A 37 4.59 16.66 -15.20
CA LEU A 37 5.73 17.32 -14.53
C LEU A 37 7.00 16.45 -14.58
N TYR A 38 6.84 15.14 -14.42
CA TYR A 38 7.95 14.20 -14.52
C TYR A 38 8.45 14.06 -15.97
N ILE A 39 7.53 14.05 -16.94
CA ILE A 39 7.88 14.01 -18.37
C ILE A 39 8.73 15.24 -18.76
N GLU A 40 8.41 16.43 -18.22
CA GLU A 40 9.20 17.66 -18.45
C GLU A 40 10.65 17.55 -17.94
N LYS A 41 10.91 16.65 -16.98
CA LYS A 41 12.25 16.32 -16.47
C LYS A 41 12.89 15.09 -17.13
N ASN A 42 12.34 14.58 -18.23
CA ASN A 42 12.74 13.32 -18.87
C ASN A 42 12.64 12.10 -17.93
N MET A 43 11.69 12.12 -17.00
CA MET A 43 11.39 11.04 -16.09
C MET A 43 10.00 10.45 -16.36
N LYS A 44 9.75 9.25 -15.84
CA LYS A 44 8.46 8.59 -15.89
C LYS A 44 7.96 8.30 -14.48
N LEU A 45 6.79 8.85 -14.17
CA LEU A 45 6.07 8.53 -12.95
C LEU A 45 5.20 7.28 -13.15
N CYS A 46 5.35 6.32 -12.25
CA CYS A 46 4.48 5.17 -12.12
C CYS A 46 3.89 5.17 -10.71
N MET A 47 2.56 5.23 -10.59
CA MET A 47 1.89 4.97 -9.32
C MET A 47 1.01 3.73 -9.45
N GLU A 48 1.11 2.82 -8.49
CA GLU A 48 0.38 1.57 -8.52
C GLU A 48 -0.24 1.27 -7.16
N PHE A 49 -1.51 0.85 -7.18
CA PHE A 49 -2.15 0.19 -6.05
C PHE A 49 -2.19 -1.31 -6.32
N ALA A 50 -1.56 -2.10 -5.45
CA ALA A 50 -1.40 -3.54 -5.60
C ALA A 50 -2.16 -4.31 -4.52
N ARG A 51 -2.65 -5.51 -4.88
CA ARG A 51 -3.25 -6.50 -3.99
C ARG A 51 -2.76 -7.88 -4.41
N ASP A 52 -2.17 -8.62 -3.48
CA ASP A 52 -1.63 -9.94 -3.80
C ASP A 52 -2.70 -11.03 -3.92
N LYS A 53 -3.89 -10.80 -3.35
CA LYS A 53 -4.97 -11.81 -3.19
C LYS A 53 -6.35 -11.14 -3.19
N GLU A 54 -7.42 -11.93 -3.32
CA GLU A 54 -8.80 -11.40 -3.32
C GLU A 54 -9.37 -11.23 -1.91
N ASN A 55 -9.07 -12.17 -1.00
CA ASN A 55 -9.63 -12.16 0.34
C ASN A 55 -8.67 -11.48 1.34
N PRO A 56 -9.01 -10.32 1.94
CA PRO A 56 -8.11 -9.60 2.85
C PRO A 56 -7.73 -10.41 4.08
N PHE A 57 -8.52 -11.40 4.47
CA PHE A 57 -8.18 -12.29 5.58
C PHE A 57 -7.40 -13.52 5.14
N GLU A 58 -7.00 -13.65 3.88
CA GLU A 58 -6.13 -14.74 3.46
C GLU A 58 -4.70 -14.53 3.98
N MET A 59 -4.06 -15.60 4.41
CA MET A 59 -2.68 -15.55 4.89
C MET A 59 -1.74 -15.12 3.75
N GLY A 60 -0.88 -14.15 4.03
CA GLY A 60 -0.02 -13.55 3.02
C GLY A 60 -0.76 -12.59 2.10
N TYR A 61 -1.98 -12.16 2.46
CA TYR A 61 -2.58 -11.00 1.80
C TYR A 61 -1.75 -9.76 2.14
N TYR A 62 -1.44 -9.00 1.11
CA TYR A 62 -0.79 -7.71 1.20
C TYR A 62 -1.42 -6.77 0.18
N SER A 63 -1.73 -5.56 0.61
CA SER A 63 -2.10 -4.46 -0.27
C SER A 63 -1.30 -3.21 0.06
N SER A 64 -0.98 -2.44 -0.97
CA SER A 64 -0.12 -1.27 -0.87
C SER A 64 -0.39 -0.29 -2.00
N VAL A 65 -0.06 0.98 -1.77
CA VAL A 65 0.14 1.97 -2.84
C VAL A 65 1.63 2.28 -2.94
N SER A 66 2.11 2.51 -4.16
CA SER A 66 3.52 2.80 -4.42
C SER A 66 3.69 3.89 -5.46
N ILE A 67 4.82 4.59 -5.36
CA ILE A 67 5.36 5.53 -6.34
C ILE A 67 6.68 4.93 -6.82
N ALA A 68 6.87 4.88 -8.13
CA ALA A 68 8.15 4.59 -8.75
C ALA A 68 8.45 5.69 -9.77
N VAL A 69 9.66 6.24 -9.73
CA VAL A 69 10.16 7.18 -10.73
C VAL A 69 11.25 6.49 -11.52
N LEU A 70 11.12 6.52 -12.83
CA LEU A 70 12.10 5.95 -13.75
C LEU A 70 12.78 7.10 -14.53
N ASP A 71 14.06 6.94 -14.81
CA ASP A 71 14.79 7.86 -15.69
C ASP A 71 14.53 7.57 -17.18
N GLU A 72 15.29 8.23 -18.05
CA GLU A 72 15.19 8.07 -19.51
C GLU A 72 15.59 6.68 -20.02
N GLU A 73 16.37 5.91 -19.24
CA GLU A 73 16.78 4.54 -19.56
C GLU A 73 15.78 3.51 -19.01
N GLU A 74 14.65 3.96 -18.45
CA GLU A 74 13.69 3.16 -17.70
C GLU A 74 14.28 2.50 -16.44
N GLU A 75 15.39 3.03 -15.90
CA GLU A 75 15.92 2.58 -14.62
C GLU A 75 15.17 3.27 -13.48
N MET A 76 14.75 2.48 -12.48
CA MET A 76 14.08 3.01 -11.30
C MET A 76 15.08 3.77 -10.44
N ILE A 77 14.88 5.08 -10.33
CA ILE A 77 15.73 5.98 -9.55
C ILE A 77 15.14 6.28 -8.17
N GLU A 78 13.82 6.26 -8.04
CA GLU A 78 13.13 6.47 -6.76
C GLU A 78 11.98 5.48 -6.58
N PHE A 79 11.73 5.09 -5.33
CA PHE A 79 10.66 4.18 -4.95
C PHE A 79 10.13 4.46 -3.55
N TYR A 80 8.81 4.62 -3.46
CA TYR A 80 8.09 4.80 -2.20
C TYR A 80 6.91 3.82 -2.12
N ILE A 81 6.66 3.25 -0.94
CA ILE A 81 5.56 2.30 -0.74
C ILE A 81 4.90 2.48 0.62
N ILE A 82 3.57 2.55 0.62
CA ILE A 82 2.73 2.61 1.81
C ILE A 82 1.93 1.30 1.90
N PRO A 83 2.21 0.43 2.89
CA PRO A 83 1.38 -0.72 3.19
C PRO A 83 -0.02 -0.30 3.65
N ILE A 84 -1.08 -0.83 3.02
CA ILE A 84 -2.47 -0.53 3.40
C ILE A 84 -3.02 -1.60 4.32
N TRP A 85 -2.97 -2.87 3.89
CA TRP A 85 -3.39 -3.99 4.72
C TRP A 85 -2.45 -5.18 4.55
N LYS A 86 -2.06 -5.77 5.68
CA LYS A 86 -1.24 -6.99 5.72
C LYS A 86 -1.90 -8.04 6.59
N CYS A 87 -2.06 -9.26 6.08
CA CYS A 87 -2.49 -10.41 6.87
C CYS A 87 -1.39 -11.46 6.93
N GLU A 88 -0.84 -11.68 8.13
CA GLU A 88 0.31 -12.56 8.33
C GLU A 88 0.16 -13.43 9.58
N ASN A 89 1.01 -14.46 9.67
CA ASN A 89 1.19 -15.20 10.92
C ASN A 89 2.36 -14.60 11.68
N VAL A 90 2.24 -14.58 13.00
CA VAL A 90 3.32 -14.21 13.91
C VAL A 90 3.59 -15.37 14.85
N PHE A 91 4.87 -15.70 15.02
CA PHE A 91 5.36 -16.66 16.00
C PHE A 91 6.45 -16.01 16.84
N LEU A 92 6.30 -16.02 18.16
CA LEU A 92 7.22 -15.36 19.10
C LEU A 92 7.51 -13.88 18.75
N GLY A 93 6.51 -13.17 18.20
CA GLY A 93 6.65 -11.77 17.80
C GLY A 93 7.26 -11.56 16.41
N MET A 94 7.71 -12.62 15.72
CA MET A 94 8.27 -12.54 14.37
C MET A 94 7.23 -12.95 13.32
N PRO A 95 7.09 -12.19 12.22
CA PRO A 95 6.24 -12.56 11.11
C PRO A 95 6.80 -13.80 10.38
N ILE A 96 5.92 -14.71 9.98
CA ILE A 96 6.25 -15.94 9.27
C ILE A 96 5.27 -16.19 8.13
N GLN A 97 5.77 -16.76 7.02
CA GLN A 97 4.94 -17.10 5.86
C GLN A 97 4.17 -18.41 6.04
N SER A 98 4.70 -19.35 6.81
CA SER A 98 4.07 -20.67 7.03
C SER A 98 3.18 -20.68 8.27
N ARG A 99 2.15 -21.53 8.28
CA ARG A 99 1.38 -21.82 9.49
C ARG A 99 2.09 -22.89 10.29
N ILE A 100 2.60 -22.54 11.47
CA ILE A 100 3.21 -23.49 12.41
C ILE A 100 2.41 -23.55 13.71
N LEU A 101 2.58 -24.64 14.45
CA LEU A 101 1.93 -24.80 15.76
C LEU A 101 2.36 -23.66 16.70
N GLY A 102 1.40 -22.98 17.32
CA GLY A 102 1.64 -21.84 18.21
C GLY A 102 1.76 -20.48 17.52
N SER A 103 1.76 -20.44 16.18
CA SER A 103 1.65 -19.17 15.44
C SER A 103 0.24 -18.57 15.57
N LYS A 104 0.16 -17.24 15.51
CA LYS A 104 -1.10 -16.48 15.58
C LYS A 104 -1.28 -15.67 14.31
N LYS A 105 -2.47 -15.72 13.73
CA LYS A 105 -2.82 -14.86 12.61
C LYS A 105 -3.15 -13.46 13.10
N ILE A 106 -2.57 -12.46 12.46
CA ILE A 106 -2.82 -11.06 12.72
C ILE A 106 -3.09 -10.32 11.41
N GLY A 107 -3.72 -9.17 11.53
CA GLY A 107 -3.90 -8.23 10.45
C GLY A 107 -3.43 -6.85 10.89
N GLU A 108 -2.82 -6.09 9.99
CA GLU A 108 -2.37 -4.73 10.23
C GLU A 108 -2.93 -3.84 9.12
N LEU A 109 -3.83 -2.94 9.50
CA LEU A 109 -4.32 -1.85 8.64
C LEU A 109 -3.45 -0.64 8.91
N VAL A 110 -3.15 0.15 7.90
CA VAL A 110 -2.58 1.51 8.03
C VAL A 110 -3.33 2.32 9.10
N ASP A 111 -2.61 3.11 9.91
CA ASP A 111 -3.22 3.92 10.99
C ASP A 111 -3.79 5.23 10.44
N GLU A 112 -3.18 5.71 9.37
CA GLU A 112 -3.49 6.91 8.62
C GLU A 112 -4.85 6.79 7.90
N SER A 113 -5.56 7.91 7.82
CA SER A 113 -6.71 8.06 6.95
C SER A 113 -6.30 8.15 5.49
N TYR A 114 -7.23 7.89 4.56
CA TYR A 114 -6.94 8.06 3.13
C TYR A 114 -6.62 9.53 2.75
N TYR A 115 -7.03 10.52 3.54
CA TYR A 115 -6.64 11.92 3.34
C TYR A 115 -5.18 12.16 3.72
N GLU A 116 -4.73 11.61 4.84
CA GLU A 116 -3.32 11.71 5.26
C GLU A 116 -2.41 11.00 4.27
N ILE A 117 -2.83 9.82 3.78
CA ILE A 117 -2.11 9.10 2.72
C ILE A 117 -2.09 9.89 1.41
N GLU A 118 -3.18 10.59 1.03
CA GLU A 118 -3.19 11.46 -0.15
C GLU A 118 -2.17 12.59 -0.03
N GLU A 119 -2.09 13.25 1.13
CA GLU A 119 -1.13 14.33 1.35
C GLU A 119 0.31 13.81 1.39
N GLU A 120 0.58 12.69 2.07
CA GLU A 120 1.90 12.04 2.08
C GLU A 120 2.37 11.68 0.67
N LEU A 121 1.49 11.12 -0.17
CA LEU A 121 1.82 10.83 -1.57
C LEU A 121 2.13 12.11 -2.37
N LYS A 122 1.41 13.22 -2.14
CA LYS A 122 1.71 14.50 -2.79
C LYS A 122 3.05 15.06 -2.36
N GLU A 123 3.36 15.03 -1.06
CA GLU A 123 4.63 15.49 -0.52
C GLU A 123 5.79 14.71 -1.17
N GLN A 124 5.69 13.39 -1.28
CA GLN A 124 6.69 12.57 -1.97
C GLN A 124 6.79 12.88 -3.47
N LEU A 125 5.65 13.09 -4.15
CA LEU A 125 5.65 13.46 -5.57
C LEU A 125 6.30 14.82 -5.83
N GLU A 126 6.17 15.76 -4.90
CA GLU A 126 6.77 17.09 -4.98
C GLU A 126 8.26 17.04 -4.63
N GLU A 127 8.66 16.27 -3.61
CA GLU A 127 10.05 16.06 -3.21
C GLU A 127 10.90 15.50 -4.36
N TYR A 128 10.41 14.49 -5.09
CA TYR A 128 11.13 13.93 -6.24
C TYR A 128 11.20 14.88 -7.45
N LEU A 129 10.41 15.96 -7.46
CA LEU A 129 10.45 16.99 -8.50
C LEU A 129 11.37 18.15 -8.16
N GLU A 130 11.91 18.28 -6.96
CA GLU A 130 12.90 19.32 -6.62
C GLU A 130 14.28 19.02 -7.22
#